data_AF-A0A3P3R439-F1
#
_entry.id   AF-A0A3P3R439-F1
#
_cell.length_a   1.000
_cell.length_b   1.000
_cell.length_c   1.000
_cell.angle_alpha   90.00
_cell.angle_beta   90.00
_cell.angle_gamma   90.00
#
_symmetry.space_group_name_H-M   'P 1'
#
loop_
_entity.id
_entity.type
_entity.pdbx_description
1 polymer ?
#
loop_
_entity_poly.entity_id
_entity_poly.type
_entity_poly.pdbx_seq_one_letter_code
_entity_poly.pdbx_strand_id
1 'polypeptide(L)'
;MTERQTPTFASGAGLADPTDTRASCGVGVVMDLDGERTHQPVSDGLELLANLEHRGTTGAEKNTGDGAGILVQHPHDFFVSEFDFSLPELYAVGS
;
A
#
# COMPACT_ATOMS: atom_id res chain seq x y z
N MET A 1 -45.57 34.30 16.75
CA MET A 1 -44.83 33.77 17.91
C MET A 1 -44.02 32.61 17.39
N THR A 2 -42.82 32.88 16.89
CA THR A 2 -41.97 31.87 16.26
C THR A 2 -41.29 31.08 17.36
N GLU A 3 -41.67 29.82 17.54
CA GLU A 3 -40.96 28.92 18.45
C GLU A 3 -39.52 28.79 17.97
N ARG A 4 -38.58 29.15 18.85
CA ARG A 4 -37.17 28.82 18.65
C ARG A 4 -37.03 27.31 18.84
N GLN A 5 -36.88 26.58 17.75
CA GLN A 5 -36.32 25.23 17.81
C GLN A 5 -34.84 25.35 18.21
N THR A 6 -34.53 24.93 19.43
CA THR A 6 -33.15 24.69 19.86
C THR A 6 -32.66 23.46 19.10
N PRO A 7 -31.55 23.52 18.36
CA PRO A 7 -31.01 22.33 17.72
C PRO A 7 -30.50 21.40 18.83
N THR A 8 -31.14 20.23 18.97
CA THR A 8 -30.56 19.12 19.74
C THR A 8 -29.36 18.62 18.95
N PHE A 9 -28.18 19.16 19.26
CA PHE A 9 -26.95 18.52 18.83
C PHE A 9 -26.87 17.18 19.57
N ALA A 10 -27.10 16.09 18.83
CA ALA A 10 -26.79 14.75 19.33
C ALA A 10 -25.30 14.74 19.68
N SER A 11 -25.00 14.64 20.97
CA SER A 11 -23.62 14.49 21.44
C SER A 11 -23.06 13.20 20.85
N GLY A 12 -22.22 13.32 19.82
CA GLY A 12 -21.43 12.21 19.27
C GLY A 12 -21.77 11.76 17.85
N ALA A 13 -22.80 12.29 17.20
CA ALA A 13 -23.13 11.89 15.83
C ALA A 13 -22.16 12.51 14.81
N GLY A 14 -21.05 11.82 14.54
CA GLY A 14 -20.07 12.17 13.50
C GLY A 14 -18.61 11.86 13.84
N LEU A 15 -18.31 11.62 15.12
CA LEU A 15 -16.98 11.16 15.56
C LEU A 15 -17.05 9.65 15.81
N ALA A 16 -16.06 8.92 15.30
CA ALA A 16 -15.97 7.48 15.55
C ALA A 16 -15.79 7.18 17.05
N ASP A 17 -16.41 6.09 17.51
CA ASP A 17 -16.28 5.68 18.91
C ASP A 17 -14.84 5.19 19.15
N PRO A 18 -14.15 5.61 20.22
CA PRO A 18 -12.80 5.14 20.53
C PRO A 18 -12.72 3.63 20.76
N THR A 19 -13.84 2.94 20.99
CA THR A 19 -13.92 1.49 21.15
C THR A 19 -14.12 0.73 19.84
N ASP A 20 -14.33 1.43 18.71
CA ASP A 20 -14.50 0.82 17.40
C ASP A 20 -13.22 0.09 16.96
N THR A 21 -13.37 -1.17 16.50
CA THR A 21 -12.25 -1.94 15.94
C THR A 21 -11.90 -1.41 14.55
N ARG A 22 -10.62 -1.15 14.29
CA ARG A 22 -10.13 -0.72 12.97
C ARG A 22 -9.24 -1.78 12.34
N ALA A 23 -9.43 -2.01 11.05
CA ALA A 23 -8.49 -2.81 10.27
C ALA A 23 -7.13 -2.09 10.21
N SER A 24 -6.05 -2.82 10.50
CA SER A 24 -4.73 -2.21 10.67
C SER A 24 -3.96 -2.01 9.37
N CYS A 25 -4.25 -2.72 8.27
CA CYS A 25 -3.37 -2.79 7.09
C CYS A 25 -2.98 -1.44 6.43
N GLY A 26 -1.70 -1.30 6.07
CA GLY A 26 -1.17 -0.16 5.32
C GLY A 26 -1.09 -0.37 3.81
N VAL A 27 -1.31 0.70 3.05
CA VAL A 27 -1.09 0.75 1.60
C VAL A 27 -0.52 2.12 1.25
N GLY A 28 0.35 2.17 0.25
CA GLY A 28 0.90 3.42 -0.28
C GLY A 28 1.33 3.23 -1.73
N VAL A 29 1.70 4.35 -2.35
CA VAL A 29 2.15 4.39 -3.75
C VAL A 29 3.35 5.31 -3.87
N VAL A 30 4.31 4.89 -4.68
CA VAL A 30 5.42 5.73 -5.14
C VAL A 30 5.31 5.79 -6.66
N MET A 31 5.46 6.99 -7.22
CA MET A 31 5.39 7.21 -8.65
C MET A 31 6.41 8.26 -9.05
N ASP A 32 7.22 7.93 -10.05
CA ASP A 32 8.05 8.88 -10.77
C ASP A 32 7.16 9.61 -11.81
N LEU A 33 7.09 10.94 -11.71
CA LEU A 33 6.27 11.77 -12.60
C LEU A 33 7.05 12.27 -13.83
N ASP A 34 8.38 12.20 -13.79
CA ASP A 34 9.26 12.54 -14.91
C ASP A 34 9.33 11.38 -15.92
N GLY A 35 9.00 10.16 -15.48
CA GLY A 35 8.84 8.98 -16.33
C GLY A 35 10.13 8.23 -16.59
N GLU A 36 11.19 8.55 -15.85
CA GLU A 36 12.48 7.92 -15.96
C GLU A 36 12.46 6.49 -15.40
N ARG A 37 12.97 5.52 -16.17
CA ARG A 37 13.06 4.13 -15.74
C ARG A 37 14.30 3.94 -14.85
N THR A 38 14.11 4.10 -13.55
CA THR A 38 15.16 3.89 -12.55
C THR A 38 14.74 2.86 -11.50
N HIS A 39 15.70 2.37 -10.71
CA HIS A 39 15.41 1.49 -9.57
C HIS A 39 14.91 2.27 -8.33
N GLN A 40 14.92 3.61 -8.36
CA GLN A 40 14.58 4.43 -7.20
C GLN A 40 13.15 4.19 -6.68
N PRO A 41 12.09 4.12 -7.52
CA PRO A 41 10.73 3.87 -7.03
C PRO A 41 10.57 2.50 -6.36
N VAL A 42 11.37 1.49 -6.75
CA VAL A 42 11.37 0.18 -6.09
C VAL A 42 11.96 0.30 -4.69
N SER A 43 13.14 0.95 -4.57
CA SER A 43 13.79 1.21 -3.28
C SER A 43 12.88 2.00 -2.33
N ASP A 44 12.27 3.08 -2.83
CA ASP A 44 11.34 3.92 -2.08
C ASP A 44 10.07 3.14 -1.67
N GLY A 45 9.57 2.24 -2.52
CA GLY A 45 8.46 1.36 -2.20
C GLY A 45 8.76 0.41 -1.04
N LEU A 46 9.99 -0.13 -0.97
CA LEU A 46 10.44 -0.96 0.14
C LEU A 46 10.59 -0.14 1.43
N GLU A 47 11.13 1.07 1.35
CA GLU A 47 11.19 1.99 2.50
C GLU A 47 9.80 2.37 3.00
N LEU A 48 8.86 2.62 2.09
CA LEU A 48 7.46 2.87 2.41
C LEU A 48 6.85 1.69 3.19
N LEU A 49 7.08 0.45 2.75
CA LEU A 49 6.60 -0.74 3.47
C LEU A 49 7.22 -0.84 4.87
N ALA A 50 8.53 -0.61 5.01
CA ALA A 50 9.20 -0.60 6.32
C ALA A 50 8.59 0.46 7.26
N ASN A 51 8.24 1.63 6.73
CA ASN A 51 7.57 2.68 7.49
C ASN A 51 6.11 2.32 7.85
N LEU A 52 5.48 1.38 7.15
CA LEU A 52 4.15 0.85 7.46
C LEU A 52 4.16 -0.34 8.44
N GLU A 53 5.31 -0.79 8.92
CA GLU A 53 5.42 -1.96 9.82
C GLU A 53 4.53 -1.85 11.07
N HIS A 54 4.41 -0.64 11.65
CA HIS A 54 3.54 -0.37 12.80
C HIS A 54 2.05 -0.62 12.55
N ARG A 55 1.67 -0.83 11.29
CA ARG A 55 0.32 -1.15 10.82
C ARG A 55 0.16 -2.62 10.43
N GLY A 56 1.25 -3.38 10.40
CA GLY A 56 1.27 -4.81 10.08
C GLY A 56 0.81 -5.68 11.23
N THR A 57 0.51 -6.94 10.93
CA THR A 57 0.32 -7.98 11.94
C THR A 57 1.68 -8.56 12.30
N THR A 58 2.02 -8.55 13.58
CA THR A 58 3.16 -9.32 14.09
C THR A 58 2.74 -10.77 14.32
N GLY A 59 3.52 -11.72 13.79
CA GLY A 59 3.28 -13.15 14.01
C GLY A 59 3.73 -13.64 15.39
N ALA A 60 3.79 -14.96 15.57
CA ALA A 60 4.17 -15.58 16.84
C ALA A 60 5.66 -15.35 17.18
N GLU A 61 6.51 -15.21 16.16
CA GLU A 61 7.92 -14.90 16.28
C GLU A 61 8.24 -13.49 15.76
N LYS A 62 9.31 -12.89 16.30
CA LYS A 62 9.74 -11.51 15.97
C LYS A 62 9.98 -11.24 14.47
N ASN A 63 10.25 -12.27 13.69
CA ASN A 63 10.60 -12.16 12.26
C ASN A 63 9.48 -12.67 11.35
N THR A 64 8.25 -12.77 11.85
CA THR A 64 7.09 -13.30 11.13
C THR A 64 5.97 -12.27 11.06
N GLY A 65 5.20 -12.29 9.99
CA GLY A 65 4.02 -11.47 9.78
C GLY A 65 3.12 -12.08 8.69
N ASP A 66 1.92 -11.54 8.53
CA ASP A 66 0.91 -12.09 7.61
C ASP A 66 1.30 -11.91 6.13
N GLY A 67 2.00 -10.81 5.81
CA GLY A 67 2.50 -10.55 4.46
C GLY A 67 2.68 -9.06 4.15
N ALA A 68 3.63 -8.77 3.27
CA ALA A 68 3.86 -7.46 2.65
C ALA A 68 4.30 -7.68 1.20
N GLY A 69 4.05 -6.71 0.32
CA GLY A 69 4.42 -6.83 -1.08
C GLY A 69 4.32 -5.51 -1.83
N ILE A 70 5.02 -5.43 -2.96
CA ILE A 70 4.95 -4.31 -3.91
C ILE A 70 4.48 -4.82 -5.27
N LEU A 71 3.71 -3.99 -5.96
CA LEU A 71 3.42 -4.18 -7.38
C LEU A 71 4.29 -3.20 -8.17
N VAL A 72 5.05 -3.73 -9.13
CA VAL A 72 5.94 -2.95 -9.98
C VAL A 72 5.56 -3.09 -11.45
N GLN A 73 6.04 -2.18 -12.28
CA GLN A 73 6.00 -2.37 -13.72
C GLN A 73 6.82 -3.60 -14.11
N HIS A 74 6.43 -4.26 -15.19
CA HIS A 74 7.13 -5.40 -15.76
C HIS A 74 8.61 -5.06 -16.06
N PRO A 75 9.60 -5.65 -15.36
CA PRO A 75 11.02 -5.35 -15.56
C PRO A 75 11.58 -6.10 -16.78
N HIS A 76 11.34 -5.57 -17.99
CA HIS A 76 11.71 -6.24 -19.25
C HIS A 76 13.21 -6.58 -19.33
N ASP A 77 14.08 -5.62 -19.02
CA ASP A 77 15.54 -5.79 -19.13
C ASP A 77 16.07 -6.90 -18.20
N PHE A 78 15.46 -7.04 -17.01
CA PHE A 78 15.76 -8.14 -16.09
C PHE A 78 15.38 -9.49 -16.70
N PHE A 79 14.17 -9.63 -17.26
CA PHE A 79 13.80 -10.90 -17.88
C PHE A 79 14.68 -11.23 -19.08
N VAL A 80 15.04 -10.25 -19.92
CA VAL A 80 15.95 -10.48 -21.06
C VAL A 80 17.31 -11.00 -20.58
N SER A 81 17.83 -10.55 -19.43
CA SER A 81 19.11 -11.04 -18.91
C SER A 81 19.06 -12.44 -18.31
N GLU A 82 17.89 -12.92 -17.87
CA GLU A 82 17.75 -14.22 -17.19
C GLU A 82 17.53 -15.42 -18.12
N PHE A 83 17.27 -15.19 -19.41
CA PHE A 83 16.99 -16.27 -20.37
C PHE A 83 18.06 -16.37 -21.46
N ASP A 84 18.48 -17.61 -21.77
CA ASP A 84 19.41 -17.91 -22.86
C ASP A 84 18.76 -17.85 -24.26
N PHE A 85 17.53 -17.36 -24.36
CA PHE A 85 16.80 -17.22 -25.60
C PHE A 85 16.15 -15.84 -25.69
N SER A 86 15.86 -15.41 -26.92
CA SER A 86 15.18 -14.13 -27.15
C SER A 86 13.72 -14.22 -26.71
N LEU A 87 13.32 -13.29 -25.85
CA LEU A 87 11.91 -13.11 -25.49
C LEU A 87 11.14 -12.52 -26.68
N PRO A 88 9.87 -12.94 -26.89
CA PRO A 88 9.03 -12.34 -27.91
C PRO A 88 8.67 -10.89 -27.54
N GLU A 89 8.20 -10.11 -28.52
CA GLU A 89 7.77 -8.72 -28.33
C GLU A 89 6.68 -8.58 -27.26
N LEU A 90 5.77 -9.55 -27.18
CA LEU A 90 4.68 -9.60 -26.21
C LEU A 90 4.75 -10.92 -25.43
N TYR A 91 4.83 -10.80 -24.12
CA TYR A 91 4.77 -11.93 -23.19
C TYR A 91 4.14 -11.50 -21.87
N ALA A 92 3.72 -12.48 -21.08
CA ALA A 92 3.15 -12.29 -19.76
C ALA A 92 3.98 -13.03 -18.71
N VAL A 93 3.97 -12.50 -17.50
CA VAL A 93 4.58 -13.12 -16.32
C VAL A 93 3.48 -13.36 -15.30
N GLY A 94 3.38 -14.59 -14.81
CA GLY A 94 2.50 -14.96 -13.72
C GLY A 94 3.25 -14.93 -12.39
N SER A 95 2.57 -14.44 -11.34
CA SER A 95 3.00 -14.52 -9.94
C SER A 95 2.31 -15.65 -9.22
#